data_AF-A0A5R2MTB7-F1
#
_entry.id   AF-A0A5R2MTB7-F1
#
_cell.length_a   1.000
_cell.length_b   1.000
_cell.length_c   1.000
_cell.angle_alpha   90.00
_cell.angle_beta   90.00
_cell.angle_gamma   90.00
#
_symmetry.space_group_name_H-M   'P 1'
#
loop_
_entity.id
_entity.type
_entity.pdbx_description
1 polymer ?
#
loop_
_entity_poly.entity_id
_entity_poly.type
_entity_poly.pdbx_seq_one_letter_code
_entity_poly.pdbx_strand_id
1 'polypeptide(L)'
;ALLQGDHSSVAAAAEEHYKPQGPSDYVPSDPVSVAVALADKLDTLVGFWAIDEKPTGSKDPYALRRAALGVVRVILENKLKLSLGIAIATAVSSAL
;
A
#
# COMPACT_ATOMS: atom_id res chain seq x y z
N ALA A 1 -13.26 1.35 15.48
CA ALA A 1 -13.80 0.25 14.67
C ALA A 1 -14.61 -0.76 15.50
N LEU A 2 -14.00 -1.78 16.14
CA LEU A 2 -14.78 -2.83 16.83
C LEU A 2 -15.71 -2.29 17.93
N LEU A 3 -15.25 -1.35 18.75
CA LEU A 3 -16.07 -0.71 19.79
C LEU A 3 -17.21 0.15 19.24
N GLN A 4 -17.13 0.54 17.97
CA GLN A 4 -18.19 1.27 17.25
C GLN A 4 -19.14 0.33 16.50
N GLY A 5 -18.92 -1.00 16.59
CA GLY A 5 -19.74 -2.00 15.91
C GLY A 5 -19.33 -2.28 14.45
N ASP A 6 -18.17 -1.80 14.01
CA ASP A 6 -17.69 -2.07 12.65
C ASP A 6 -17.32 -3.55 12.46
N HIS A 7 -17.40 -4.00 11.20
CA HIS A 7 -16.97 -5.35 10.81
C HIS A 7 -15.49 -5.60 11.13
N SER A 8 -15.14 -6.82 11.53
CA SER A 8 -13.77 -7.18 11.94
C SER A 8 -12.73 -6.90 10.86
N SER A 9 -13.03 -7.21 9.60
CA SER A 9 -12.13 -6.89 8.47
C SER A 9 -11.90 -5.38 8.28
N VAL A 10 -12.87 -4.52 8.64
CA VAL A 10 -12.68 -3.05 8.60
C VAL A 10 -11.74 -2.61 9.72
N ALA A 11 -11.91 -3.17 10.91
CA ALA A 11 -11.02 -2.91 12.04
C ALA A 11 -9.58 -3.37 11.74
N ALA A 12 -9.42 -4.56 11.17
CA ALA A 12 -8.13 -5.10 10.75
C ALA A 12 -7.49 -4.21 9.68
N ALA A 13 -8.24 -3.83 8.64
CA ALA A 13 -7.72 -2.98 7.58
C ALA A 13 -7.22 -1.62 8.08
N ALA A 14 -7.89 -1.02 9.08
CA ALA A 14 -7.47 0.24 9.68
C ALA A 14 -6.17 0.14 10.50
N GLU A 15 -5.85 -1.05 11.01
CA GLU A 15 -4.58 -1.33 11.70
C GLU A 15 -3.48 -1.72 10.71
N GLU A 16 -3.84 -2.48 9.68
CA GLU A 16 -2.90 -3.19 8.81
C GLU A 16 -2.56 -2.46 7.52
N HIS A 17 -3.22 -1.36 7.16
CA HIS A 17 -3.00 -0.67 5.88
C HIS A 17 -1.55 -0.20 5.69
N TYR A 18 -0.87 0.14 6.79
CA TYR A 18 0.55 0.48 6.76
C TYR A 18 1.46 -0.74 6.49
N LYS A 19 1.00 -1.97 6.68
CA LYS A 19 1.83 -3.18 6.58
C LYS A 19 2.03 -3.66 5.15
N PRO A 20 3.18 -4.28 4.82
CA PRO A 20 4.37 -4.41 5.66
C PRO A 20 5.20 -3.12 5.71
N GLN A 21 5.72 -2.77 6.89
CA GLN A 21 6.59 -1.59 7.08
C GLN A 21 8.08 -1.85 6.77
N GLY A 22 8.50 -3.12 6.75
CA GLY A 22 9.87 -3.50 6.50
C GLY A 22 10.04 -5.00 6.25
N PRO A 23 11.29 -5.48 6.09
CA PRO A 23 11.57 -6.87 5.73
C PRO A 23 11.06 -7.90 6.75
N SER A 24 11.06 -7.55 8.03
CA SER A 24 10.63 -8.43 9.13
C SER A 24 9.15 -8.27 9.49
N ASP A 25 8.44 -7.31 8.89
CA ASP A 25 7.01 -7.12 9.15
C ASP A 25 6.19 -8.11 8.34
N TYR A 26 5.03 -8.48 8.87
CA TYR A 26 4.12 -9.42 8.22
C TYR A 26 3.32 -8.73 7.11
N VAL A 27 2.85 -9.53 6.15
CA VAL A 27 1.96 -9.07 5.07
C VAL A 27 0.51 -9.37 5.48
N PRO A 28 -0.41 -8.39 5.36
CA PRO A 28 -1.81 -8.64 5.63
C PRO A 28 -2.37 -9.71 4.68
N SER A 29 -3.31 -10.51 5.18
CA SER A 29 -3.93 -11.60 4.43
C SER A 29 -5.46 -11.50 4.37
N ASP A 30 -6.09 -10.70 5.23
CA ASP A 30 -7.52 -10.38 5.08
C ASP A 30 -7.71 -9.58 3.78
N PRO A 31 -8.67 -9.94 2.91
CA PRO A 31 -8.84 -9.29 1.62
C PRO A 31 -9.06 -7.78 1.69
N VAL A 32 -9.73 -7.28 2.75
CA VAL A 32 -9.96 -5.85 2.95
C VAL A 32 -8.66 -5.18 3.35
N SER A 33 -7.91 -5.76 4.30
CA SER A 33 -6.58 -5.26 4.67
C SER A 33 -5.63 -5.22 3.49
N VAL A 34 -5.61 -6.27 2.66
CA VAL A 34 -4.79 -6.37 1.44
C VAL A 34 -5.13 -5.24 0.46
N ALA A 35 -6.42 -5.04 0.19
CA ALA A 35 -6.88 -4.01 -0.74
C ALA A 35 -6.49 -2.60 -0.25
N VAL A 36 -6.76 -2.29 1.02
CA VAL A 36 -6.45 -0.97 1.61
C VAL A 36 -4.94 -0.76 1.70
N ALA A 37 -4.16 -1.78 2.08
CA ALA A 37 -2.71 -1.69 2.14
C ALA A 37 -2.05 -1.47 0.78
N LEU A 38 -2.62 -2.01 -0.30
CA LEU A 38 -2.19 -1.70 -1.67
C LEU A 38 -2.57 -0.29 -2.08
N ALA A 39 -3.82 0.12 -1.82
CA ALA A 39 -4.31 1.44 -2.17
C ALA A 39 -3.46 2.55 -1.52
N ASP A 40 -3.23 2.46 -0.21
CA ASP A 40 -2.46 3.45 0.57
C ASP A 40 -1.02 3.62 0.03
N LYS A 41 -0.35 2.50 -0.27
CA LYS A 41 1.02 2.53 -0.80
C LYS A 41 1.08 3.03 -2.24
N LEU A 42 0.14 2.63 -3.09
CA LEU A 42 0.09 3.09 -4.47
C LEU A 42 -0.22 4.58 -4.56
N ASP A 43 -1.16 5.06 -3.73
CA ASP A 43 -1.51 6.48 -3.62
C ASP A 43 -0.30 7.31 -3.18
N THR A 44 0.40 6.87 -2.14
CA THR A 44 1.65 7.49 -1.68
C THR A 44 2.68 7.58 -2.80
N LEU A 45 2.96 6.47 -3.49
CA LEU A 45 3.96 6.44 -4.56
C LEU A 45 3.59 7.38 -5.71
N VAL A 46 2.35 7.32 -6.17
CA VAL A 46 1.88 8.14 -7.29
C VAL A 46 1.86 9.62 -6.91
N GLY A 47 1.34 9.97 -5.74
CA GLY A 47 1.26 11.36 -5.28
C GLY A 47 2.63 12.02 -5.18
N PHE A 48 3.61 11.35 -4.56
CA PHE A 48 4.97 11.89 -4.46
C PHE A 48 5.68 11.96 -5.81
N TRP A 49 5.52 10.95 -6.67
CA TRP A 49 6.15 10.98 -7.99
C TRP A 49 5.54 12.01 -8.94
N ALA A 50 4.24 12.33 -8.78
CA ALA A 50 3.56 13.37 -9.55
C ALA A 50 4.11 14.78 -9.28
N ILE A 51 4.66 15.02 -8.08
CA ILE A 51 5.32 16.27 -7.70
C ILE A 51 6.86 16.21 -7.84
N ASP A 52 7.36 15.23 -8.59
CA ASP A 52 8.79 14.96 -8.83
C ASP A 52 9.63 14.61 -7.58
N GLU A 53 8.98 14.24 -6.47
CA GLU A 53 9.64 13.76 -5.26
C GLU A 53 9.86 12.25 -5.36
N LYS A 54 10.97 11.86 -6.01
CA LYS A 54 11.34 10.45 -6.23
C LYS A 54 12.49 10.05 -5.30
N PRO A 55 12.49 8.81 -4.76
CA PRO A 55 13.61 8.35 -3.95
C PRO A 55 14.88 8.26 -4.81
N THR A 56 16.01 8.71 -4.27
CA THR A 56 17.31 8.63 -4.95
C THR A 56 18.18 7.55 -4.31
N GLY A 57 19.29 7.18 -4.96
CA GLY A 57 20.23 6.21 -4.40
C GLY A 57 20.77 6.59 -3.02
N SER A 58 20.91 7.90 -2.75
CA SER A 58 21.47 8.42 -1.49
C SER A 58 20.43 8.85 -0.46
N LYS A 59 19.14 9.01 -0.82
CA LYS A 59 18.11 9.49 0.11
C LYS A 59 16.71 8.97 -0.22
N ASP A 60 15.95 8.64 0.82
CA ASP A 60 14.52 8.31 0.76
C ASP A 60 13.81 8.86 2.02
N PRO A 61 13.52 10.17 2.06
CA PRO A 61 12.99 10.81 3.28
C PRO A 61 11.56 10.39 3.60
N TYR A 62 10.79 9.97 2.59
CA TYR A 62 9.38 9.60 2.71
C TYR A 62 9.14 8.09 2.62
N ALA A 63 10.20 7.28 2.70
CA ALA A 63 10.12 5.83 2.67
C ALA A 63 9.49 5.23 1.40
N LEU A 64 9.56 5.93 0.26
CA LEU A 64 8.94 5.53 -1.01
C LEU A 64 9.52 4.20 -1.52
N ARG A 65 10.81 3.94 -1.31
CA ARG A 65 11.40 2.63 -1.66
C ARG A 65 10.80 1.52 -0.81
N ARG A 66 10.56 1.78 0.48
CA ARG A 66 9.92 0.79 1.37
C ARG A 66 8.46 0.57 1.00
N ALA A 67 7.72 1.62 0.66
CA ALA A 67 6.34 1.51 0.19
C ALA A 67 6.24 0.66 -1.09
N ALA A 68 7.13 0.91 -2.07
CA ALA A 68 7.19 0.12 -3.31
C ALA A 68 7.51 -1.36 -3.05
N LEU A 69 8.46 -1.66 -2.18
CA LEU A 69 8.74 -3.04 -1.75
C LEU A 69 7.53 -3.67 -1.04
N GLY A 70 6.80 -2.90 -0.24
CA GLY A 70 5.55 -3.32 0.38
C GLY A 70 4.49 -3.74 -0.64
N VAL A 71 4.29 -2.96 -1.70
CA VAL A 71 3.36 -3.32 -2.81
C VAL A 71 3.75 -4.66 -3.42
N VAL A 72 5.03 -4.85 -3.74
CA VAL A 72 5.53 -6.11 -4.32
C VAL A 72 5.26 -7.30 -3.41
N ARG A 73 5.57 -7.15 -2.11
CA ARG A 73 5.33 -8.22 -1.12
C ARG A 73 3.85 -8.56 -0.99
N VAL A 74 2.97 -7.57 -0.91
CA VAL A 74 1.52 -7.78 -0.80
C VAL A 74 0.99 -8.55 -2.02
N ILE A 75 1.43 -8.21 -3.23
CA ILE A 75 1.04 -8.91 -4.46
C ILE A 75 1.54 -10.36 -4.48
N LEU A 76 2.82 -10.58 -4.19
CA LEU A 76 3.44 -11.90 -4.30
C LEU A 76 2.97 -12.87 -3.21
N GLU A 77 2.93 -12.43 -1.96
CA GLU A 77 2.58 -13.29 -0.82
C GLU A 77 1.08 -13.66 -0.83
N ASN A 78 0.21 -12.74 -1.28
CA ASN A 78 -1.22 -13.03 -1.48
C ASN A 78 -1.54 -13.64 -2.86
N LYS A 79 -0.52 -13.89 -3.71
CA LYS A 79 -0.66 -14.51 -5.05
C LYS A 79 -1.69 -13.79 -5.94
N LEU A 80 -1.73 -12.47 -5.87
CA LEU A 80 -2.71 -11.67 -6.58
C LEU A 80 -2.44 -11.67 -8.08
N LYS A 81 -3.50 -11.88 -8.88
CA LYS A 81 -3.49 -11.67 -10.33
C LYS A 81 -4.00 -10.26 -10.61
N LEU A 82 -3.09 -9.29 -10.54
CA LEU A 82 -3.37 -7.87 -10.71
C LEU A 82 -2.52 -7.31 -11.86
N SER A 83 -3.11 -6.46 -12.71
CA SER A 83 -2.33 -5.62 -13.62
C SER A 83 -1.81 -4.40 -12.87
N LEU A 84 -0.49 -4.34 -12.67
CA LEU A 84 0.15 -3.21 -11.99
C LEU A 84 -0.05 -1.90 -12.76
N GLY A 85 -0.02 -1.94 -14.09
CA GLY A 85 -0.28 -0.77 -14.93
C GLY A 85 -1.69 -0.20 -14.72
N ILE A 86 -2.70 -1.07 -14.62
CA ILE A 86 -4.08 -0.64 -14.31
C ILE A 86 -4.15 -0.08 -12.88
N ALA A 87 -3.56 -0.76 -11.90
CA ALA A 87 -3.59 -0.31 -10.50
C ALA A 87 -2.95 1.09 -10.33
N ILE A 88 -1.81 1.33 -10.98
CA ILE A 88 -1.15 2.64 -10.99
C ILE A 88 -2.02 3.68 -11.71
N ALA A 89 -2.58 3.35 -12.88
CA ALA A 89 -3.44 4.28 -13.62
C ALA A 89 -4.68 4.69 -12.82
N THR A 90 -5.28 3.75 -12.08
CA THR A 90 -6.40 4.02 -11.18
C THR A 90 -5.99 4.99 -10.06
N ALA A 91 -4.84 4.78 -9.43
CA ALA A 91 -4.33 5.67 -8.36
C ALA A 91 -4.01 7.08 -8.89
N VAL A 92 -3.48 7.21 -10.10
CA VAL A 92 -3.27 8.53 -10.75
C VAL A 92 -4.58 9.26 -10.96
N SER A 93 -5.62 8.55 -11.41
CA SER A 93 -6.93 9.14 -11.72
C SER A 93 -7.69 9.60 -10.48
N SER A 94 -7.39 9.07 -9.29
CA SER A 94 -7.98 9.52 -8.02
C SER A 94 -7.24 10.69 -7.38
N ALA A 95 -5.99 10.93 -7.77
CA ALA A 95 -5.12 11.98 -7.21
C ALA A 95 -5.19 13.31 -7.98
N LEU A 96 -5.78 13.32 -9.19
CA LEU A 96 -5.97 14.48 -10.07
C LEU A 96 -7.46 14.77 -10.28
#